data_AF-A0A914PZR7-F1
#
_entry.id   AF-A0A914PZR7-F1
#
_cell.length_a   1.000
_cell.length_b   1.000
_cell.length_c   1.000
_cell.angle_alpha   90.00
_cell.angle_beta   90.00
_cell.angle_gamma   90.00
#
_symmetry.space_group_name_H-M   'P 1'
#
loop_
_entity.id
_entity.type
_entity.pdbx_description
1 polymer ?
#
loop_
_entity_poly.entity_id
_entity_poly.type
_entity_poly.pdbx_seq_one_letter_code
_entity_poly.pdbx_strand_id
1 'polypeptide(L)'
;MFDPLSELPILERWFEENPHPGWMQIEQYTDALNALPYRQNYPPISTHNVKIWFKNRRAKCKRLLTNDTSKMGLNQFLQGQLGIKDDSLL
;
A
#
# COMPACT_ATOMS: atom_id res chain seq x y z
N MET A 1 1.80 13.51 10.13
CA MET A 1 1.44 13.00 8.79
C MET A 1 2.71 12.81 8.00
N PHE A 2 2.71 11.88 7.03
CA PHE A 2 3.86 11.67 6.14
C PHE A 2 3.75 12.60 4.93
N ASP A 3 4.87 13.17 4.50
CA ASP A 3 4.97 14.01 3.31
C ASP A 3 4.80 13.16 2.03
N PRO A 4 3.89 13.56 1.12
CA PRO A 4 3.58 12.76 -0.06
C PRO A 4 4.68 12.72 -1.11
N LEU A 5 5.60 13.69 -1.13
CA LEU A 5 6.61 13.79 -2.18
C LEU A 5 7.94 13.14 -1.78
N SER A 6 8.29 13.21 -0.51
CA SER A 6 9.58 12.73 0.00
C SER A 6 9.48 11.43 0.80
N GLU A 7 8.46 11.26 1.63
CA GLU A 7 8.40 10.14 2.58
C GLU A 7 7.55 8.97 2.08
N LEU A 8 6.42 9.26 1.42
CA LEU A 8 5.55 8.19 0.91
C LEU A 8 6.24 7.29 -0.10
N PRO A 9 7.03 7.78 -1.09
CA PRO A 9 7.73 6.89 -2.03
C PRO A 9 8.72 5.94 -1.34
N ILE A 10 9.37 6.40 -0.27
CA ILE A 10 10.31 5.59 0.52
C ILE A 10 9.55 4.49 1.28
N LEU A 11 8.45 4.87 1.94
CA LEU A 11 7.58 3.91 2.64
C LEU A 11 6.99 2.86 1.68
N GLU A 12 6.60 3.26 0.48
CA GLU A 12 6.10 2.35 -0.55
C GLU A 12 7.18 1.37 -1.01
N ARG A 13 8.41 1.85 -1.26
CA ARG A 13 9.55 0.97 -1.57
C ARG A 13 9.83 -0.04 -0.45
N TRP A 14 9.92 0.40 0.80
CA TRP A 14 10.14 -0.52 1.93
C TRP A 14 8.99 -1.52 2.10
N PHE A 15 7.77 -1.10 1.77
CA PHE A 15 6.62 -1.99 1.79
C PHE A 15 6.69 -3.09 0.73
N GLU A 16 7.14 -2.76 -0.48
CA GLU A 16 7.35 -3.72 -1.56
C GLU A 16 8.44 -4.74 -1.20
N GLU A 17 9.52 -4.27 -0.55
CA GLU A 17 10.62 -5.12 -0.08
C GLU A 17 10.18 -6.04 1.09
N ASN A 18 9.50 -5.48 2.10
CA ASN A 18 8.97 -6.24 3.23
C ASN A 18 7.67 -5.61 3.78
N PRO A 19 6.49 -6.20 3.48
CA PRO A 19 5.20 -5.70 3.99
C PRO A 19 5.00 -5.89 5.51
N HIS A 20 5.86 -6.71 6.15
CA HIS A 20 5.78 -7.09 7.55
C HIS A 20 7.13 -6.87 8.26
N PRO A 21 7.61 -5.61 8.35
CA PRO A 21 8.86 -5.30 9.01
C PRO A 21 8.81 -5.65 10.50
N GLY A 22 9.93 -6.19 11.00
CA GLY A 22 10.12 -6.44 12.42
C GLY A 22 10.34 -5.13 13.20
N TRP A 23 10.44 -5.23 14.53
CA TRP A 23 10.64 -4.06 15.40
C TRP A 23 11.89 -3.26 15.04
N MET A 24 13.03 -3.94 14.85
CA MET A 24 14.30 -3.29 14.52
C MET A 24 14.26 -2.55 13.18
N GLN A 25 13.58 -3.11 12.17
CA GLN A 25 13.38 -2.43 10.88
C GLN A 25 12.48 -1.20 11.03
N ILE A 26 11.44 -1.27 11.86
CA ILE A 26 10.58 -0.12 12.14
C ILE A 26 11.38 1.02 12.78
N GLU A 27 12.28 0.71 13.71
CA GLU A 27 13.17 1.70 14.33
C GLU A 27 14.08 2.33 13.29
N GLN A 28 14.78 1.52 12.49
CA GLN A 28 15.64 1.99 11.39
C GLN A 28 14.90 2.87 10.39
N TYR A 29 13.68 2.49 9.99
CA TYR A 29 12.85 3.28 9.08
C TYR A 29 12.42 4.61 9.71
N THR A 30 12.16 4.63 11.01
CA THR A 30 11.79 5.85 11.74
C THR A 30 12.97 6.81 11.77
N ASP A 31 14.17 6.31 12.08
CA ASP A 31 15.39 7.12 12.13
C ASP A 31 15.74 7.66 10.74
N ALA A 32 15.67 6.81 9.71
CA ALA A 32 15.94 7.20 8.33
C ALA A 32 14.99 8.30 7.82
N LEU A 33 13.69 8.20 8.14
CA LEU A 33 12.72 9.23 7.79
C LEU A 33 12.97 10.53 8.56
N ASN A 34 13.23 10.45 9.86
CA ASN A 34 13.54 11.62 10.69
C ASN A 34 14.84 12.34 10.31
N ALA A 35 15.75 11.66 9.60
CA ALA A 35 16.97 12.27 9.07
C ALA A 35 16.76 13.07 7.76
N LEU A 36 15.59 12.97 7.11
CA LEU A 36 15.32 13.66 5.86
C LEU A 36 15.24 15.20 6.05
N PRO A 37 15.62 16.01 5.04
CA PRO A 37 15.55 17.48 5.13
C PRO A 37 14.17 18.02 5.50
N TYR A 38 13.10 17.36 5.05
CA TYR A 38 11.74 17.71 5.43
C TYR A 38 11.55 17.69 6.95
N ARG A 39 12.08 16.68 7.65
CA ARG A 39 11.93 16.52 9.10
C ARG A 39 12.77 17.49 9.94
N GLN A 40 13.66 18.26 9.33
CA GLN A 40 14.36 19.35 10.02
C GLN A 40 13.43 20.54 10.31
N ASN A 41 12.39 20.73 9.49
CA ASN A 41 11.45 21.86 9.60
C ASN A 41 10.06 21.44 10.15
N TYR A 42 9.84 20.14 10.39
CA TYR A 42 8.56 19.59 10.82
C TYR A 42 8.76 18.59 11.98
N PRO A 43 7.74 18.36 12.82
CA PRO A 43 7.89 17.46 13.97
C PRO A 43 8.36 16.05 13.57
N PRO A 44 9.18 15.38 14.39
CA PRO A 44 9.62 14.02 14.12
C PRO A 44 8.44 13.05 14.18
N ILE A 45 8.56 11.94 13.46
CA ILE A 45 7.65 10.82 13.57
C ILE A 45 8.13 9.80 14.60
N SER A 46 7.17 9.12 15.21
CA SER A 46 7.42 8.00 16.10
C SER A 46 7.36 6.67 15.36
N THR A 47 7.95 5.63 15.96
CA THR A 47 7.81 4.24 15.49
C THR A 47 6.34 3.80 15.41
N HIS A 48 5.47 4.38 16.25
CA HIS A 48 4.02 4.15 16.20
C HIS A 48 3.40 4.64 14.88
N ASN A 49 3.84 5.80 14.38
CA ASN A 49 3.35 6.33 13.09
C ASN A 49 3.71 5.39 11.94
N VAL A 50 4.95 4.88 11.90
CA VAL A 50 5.41 3.94 10.87
C VAL A 50 4.64 2.61 10.96
N LYS A 51 4.46 2.05 12.17
CA LYS A 51 3.64 0.85 12.40
C LYS A 51 2.22 1.01 11.87
N ILE A 52 1.57 2.15 12.16
CA ILE A 52 0.22 2.45 11.65
C ILE A 52 0.21 2.51 10.12
N TRP A 53 1.21 3.15 9.51
CA TRP A 53 1.29 3.25 8.06
C TRP A 53 1.33 1.87 7.40
N PHE A 54 2.19 0.96 7.86
CA PHE A 54 2.27 -0.41 7.33
C PHE A 54 0.95 -1.19 7.53
N LYS A 55 0.31 -1.06 8.70
CA LYS A 55 -1.01 -1.66 8.96
C LYS A 55 -2.05 -1.16 7.95
N ASN A 56 -2.12 0.15 7.75
CA ASN A 56 -3.07 0.78 6.85
C ASN A 56 -2.79 0.42 5.38
N ARG A 57 -1.52 0.34 4.99
CA ARG A 57 -1.09 -0.04 3.63
C ARG A 57 -1.50 -1.47 3.30
N ARG A 58 -1.33 -2.43 4.22
CA ARG A 58 -1.83 -3.81 4.06
C ARG A 58 -3.35 -3.86 3.96
N ALA A 59 -4.06 -3.11 4.82
CA ALA A 59 -5.51 -3.02 4.76
C ALA A 59 -6.02 -2.44 3.42
N LYS A 60 -5.28 -1.49 2.82
CA LYS A 60 -5.56 -0.98 1.48
C LYS A 60 -5.37 -2.07 0.41
N CYS A 61 -4.26 -2.82 0.42
CA CYS A 61 -4.06 -3.95 -0.50
C CYS A 61 -5.18 -4.99 -0.42
N LYS A 62 -5.57 -5.37 0.81
CA LYS A 62 -6.67 -6.34 1.01
C LYS A 62 -7.99 -5.82 0.42
N ARG A 63 -8.32 -4.55 0.64
CA ARG A 63 -9.54 -3.94 0.09
C ARG A 63 -9.54 -3.89 -1.44
N LEU A 64 -8.40 -3.58 -2.06
CA LEU A 64 -8.28 -3.61 -3.51
C LEU A 64 -8.47 -5.03 -4.05
N LEU A 65 -7.83 -6.03 -3.45
CA LEU A 65 -8.00 -7.43 -3.84
C LEU A 65 -9.46 -7.90 -3.74
N THR A 66 -10.17 -7.53 -2.66
CA THR A 66 -11.59 -7.89 -2.50
C THR A 66 -12.50 -7.15 -3.48
N ASN A 67 -12.24 -5.86 -3.74
CA ASN A 67 -13.01 -5.09 -4.71
C ASN A 67 -12.77 -5.56 -6.15
N ASP A 68 -11.55 -5.95 -6.50
CA ASP A 68 -11.21 -6.45 -7.83
C ASP A 68 -11.77 -7.87 -8.05
N THR A 69 -11.73 -8.73 -7.04
CA THR A 69 -12.39 -10.05 -7.10
C THR A 69 -13.91 -9.91 -7.25
N SER A 70 -14.52 -8.93 -6.57
CA SER A 70 -15.97 -8.67 -6.70
C SER A 70 -16.35 -8.17 -8.10
N LYS A 71 -15.50 -7.33 -8.72
CA LYS A 71 -15.69 -6.87 -10.10
C LYS A 71 -15.47 -7.98 -11.12
N MET A 72 -14.47 -8.84 -10.93
CA MET A 72 -14.25 -10.01 -11.79
C MET A 72 -15.41 -11.00 -11.69
N GLY A 73 -15.90 -11.28 -10.48
CA GLY A 73 -17.06 -12.15 -10.26
C GLY A 73 -18.35 -11.61 -10.89
N LEU A 74 -18.59 -10.29 -10.81
CA LEU A 74 -19.72 -9.65 -11.48
C LEU A 74 -19.58 -9.69 -13.01
N ASN A 75 -18.40 -9.41 -13.56
CA ASN A 75 -18.19 -9.49 -15.01
C ASN A 75 -18.36 -10.92 -15.53
N GLN A 76 -17.85 -11.93 -14.82
CA GLN A 76 -18.02 -13.33 -15.18
C GLN A 76 -19.49 -13.79 -15.07
N PHE A 77 -20.22 -13.32 -14.06
CA PHE A 77 -21.66 -13.58 -13.92
C PHE A 77 -22.48 -12.93 -15.03
N LEU A 78 -22.17 -11.68 -15.40
CA LEU A 78 -22.84 -10.97 -16.49
C LEU A 78 -22.54 -11.57 -17.87
N GLN A 79 -21.30 -12.02 -18.11
CA GLN A 79 -20.94 -12.77 -19.32
C GLN A 79 -21.72 -14.09 -19.43
N GLY A 80 -21.94 -14.78 -18.29
CA GLY A 80 -22.75 -15.98 -18.22
C GLY A 80 -24.25 -15.75 -18.46
N GLN A 81 -24.79 -14.56 -18.15
CA GLN A 81 -26.20 -14.22 -18.40
C GLN A 81 -26.45 -13.66 -19.80
N LEU A 82 -25.47 -13.00 -20.43
CA LEU A 82 -25.64 -12.35 -21.74
C LEU A 82 -25.16 -13.19 -22.92
N GLY A 83 -24.49 -14.32 -22.70
CA GLY A 83 -24.11 -15.24 -23.78
C GLY A 83 -23.20 -14.65 -24.86
N ILE A 84 -22.52 -13.52 -24.56
CA ILE A 84 -21.56 -12.89 -25.48
C ILE A 84 -20.25 -13.66 -25.37
N LYS A 85 -19.97 -14.50 -26.37
CA LYS A 85 -18.64 -15.12 -26.53
C LYS A 85 -17.67 -14.01 -26.95
N ASP A 86 -16.56 -13.91 -26.24
CA ASP A 86 -15.47 -13.01 -26.56
C ASP A 86 -14.77 -13.53 -27.83
N ASP A 87 -15.07 -12.93 -28.97
CA ASP A 87 -14.45 -13.22 -30.28
C ASP A 87 -13.09 -12.48 -30.45
N SER A 88 -12.34 -12.26 -29.37
CA SER A 88 -11.02 -11.58 -29.45
C SER A 88 -9.82 -12.53 -29.49
N LEU A 89 -10.04 -13.84 -29.63
CA LEU A 89 -8.98 -14.82 -29.83
C LEU A 89 -9.38 -15.85 -30.91
N LEU A 90 -9.60 -15.38 -32.14
CA LEU A 90 -9.33 -16.09 -33.40
C LEU A 90 -9.27 -15.09 -34.57
#